data_AF-A4RXH6-F1
#
_entry.id   AF-A4RXH6-F1
#
_cell.length_a   1.000
_cell.length_b   1.000
_cell.length_c   1.000
_cell.angle_alpha   90.00
_cell.angle_beta   90.00
_cell.angle_gamma   90.00
#
_symmetry.space_group_name_H-M   'P 1'
#
loop_
_entity.id
_entity.type
_entity.pdbx_description
1 polymer ?
#
loop_
_entity_poly.entity_id
_entity_poly.type
_entity_poly.pdbx_seq_one_letter_code
_entity_poly.pdbx_strand_id
1 'polypeptide(L)'
;MRANARVVRARAALERAPRAGARTRARSRRAIHDGRARGRRTNPTTTTRSALERAEADDFEITTRLGSVTLRTERPSASAFAWRASADGGAPESVAASSVEEEVDDGAARVNVYAGRYVHTPSVPPISRNADRGAVMLKEYAGERAAAFAETEVRAYERLLADDDVEIEVDEYGRGPGMLPQKALPIARLVGYFASASIDGDGTRSLWTAQEWHGVRRLSEYARAKQEGKSETKFWPPVQRVQDQPKKARARYVRRAFEQCLKGVWYAHQRGVAHGALDGSTFLCSTFLDTKADDLEVRLINFGCSTLCTPTSVVVDLKAMALVLTELVFASLAAYGPSDATSAEALRRVFVDIHELDFKRIRAYCEEEPDWTDACEFLSDNGGEYWELLRELWQAEELMDGYGVTTNAGALADRAEYLRELLERY
;
A
#
# COMPACT_ATOMS: atom_id res chain seq x y z
N MET A 1 -46.65 33.41 28.59
CA MET A 1 -47.34 34.72 28.57
C MET A 1 -46.39 35.75 27.95
N ARG A 2 -46.77 36.28 26.78
CA ARG A 2 -46.30 37.52 26.09
C ARG A 2 -44.79 37.67 25.81
N ALA A 3 -44.27 37.55 24.60
CA ALA A 3 -44.54 38.20 23.29
C ALA A 3 -43.65 39.44 22.98
N ASN A 4 -42.95 39.33 21.84
CA ASN A 4 -42.82 40.33 20.74
C ASN A 4 -41.99 41.62 21.00
N ALA A 5 -41.30 42.25 20.03
CA ALA A 5 -41.17 42.05 18.58
C ALA A 5 -40.10 43.01 17.98
N ARG A 6 -39.57 42.60 16.81
CA ARG A 6 -39.26 43.37 15.57
C ARG A 6 -38.50 44.71 15.64
N VAL A 7 -37.48 44.82 14.78
CA VAL A 7 -37.45 45.80 13.66
C VAL A 7 -36.93 45.12 12.39
N VAL A 8 -37.52 45.50 11.25
CA VAL A 8 -37.48 44.89 9.92
C VAL A 8 -37.11 45.98 8.88
N ARG A 9 -36.38 45.57 7.83
CA ARG A 9 -36.24 46.14 6.45
C ARG A 9 -35.58 47.51 6.22
N ALA A 10 -34.69 47.52 5.21
CA ALA A 10 -34.91 48.31 4.00
C ALA A 10 -34.25 47.64 2.77
N ARG A 11 -34.98 47.65 1.65
CA ARG A 11 -34.71 47.05 0.33
C ARG A 11 -34.97 48.16 -0.69
N ALA A 12 -34.06 48.38 -1.65
CA ALA A 12 -34.30 49.04 -2.95
C ALA A 12 -33.07 48.75 -3.82
N ALA A 13 -33.07 47.97 -4.91
CA ALA A 13 -33.89 47.98 -6.13
C ALA A 13 -33.74 49.26 -6.97
N LEU A 14 -32.94 49.17 -8.04
CA LEU A 14 -33.10 49.98 -9.24
C LEU A 14 -32.64 49.19 -10.47
N GLU A 15 -33.62 48.68 -11.21
CA GLU A 15 -33.51 48.14 -12.57
C GLU A 15 -33.98 49.19 -13.59
N ARG A 16 -33.60 48.93 -14.85
CA ARG A 16 -34.17 49.32 -16.17
C ARG A 16 -33.37 50.40 -16.92
N ALA A 17 -32.53 50.06 -17.92
CA ALA A 17 -32.78 49.52 -19.29
C ALA A 17 -32.88 50.66 -20.36
N PRO A 18 -32.96 50.38 -21.69
CA PRO A 18 -31.87 50.13 -22.64
C PRO A 18 -31.92 51.11 -23.85
N ARG A 19 -30.96 51.04 -24.80
CA ARG A 19 -31.21 51.43 -26.22
C ARG A 19 -30.14 50.95 -27.21
N ALA A 20 -30.63 50.40 -28.32
CA ALA A 20 -29.91 49.88 -29.47
C ALA A 20 -29.49 50.98 -30.47
N GLY A 21 -28.57 50.64 -31.39
CA GLY A 21 -28.27 51.47 -32.56
C GLY A 21 -27.17 50.91 -33.46
N ALA A 22 -27.57 50.17 -34.50
CA ALA A 22 -26.71 49.57 -35.52
C ALA A 22 -25.97 50.60 -36.39
N ARG A 23 -24.74 50.27 -36.82
CA ARG A 23 -24.17 50.75 -38.10
C ARG A 23 -23.30 49.69 -38.77
N THR A 24 -23.88 49.10 -39.81
CA THR A 24 -23.23 48.44 -40.94
C THR A 24 -22.33 49.42 -41.69
N ARG A 25 -21.11 49.00 -42.04
CA ARG A 25 -20.41 49.47 -43.25
C ARG A 25 -19.50 48.37 -43.78
N ALA A 26 -19.97 47.78 -44.89
CA ALA A 26 -19.16 46.97 -45.78
C ALA A 26 -18.11 47.83 -46.48
N ARG A 27 -16.87 47.34 -46.58
CA ARG A 27 -15.94 47.69 -47.66
C ARG A 27 -14.97 46.54 -47.94
N SER A 28 -15.30 45.85 -49.02
CA SER A 28 -14.46 45.17 -50.02
C SER A 28 -12.95 44.98 -49.78
N ARG A 29 -12.58 43.70 -49.73
CA ARG A 29 -11.56 43.01 -50.58
C ARG A 29 -10.27 43.76 -50.91
N ARG A 30 -9.16 43.28 -50.35
CA ARG A 30 -8.00 42.84 -51.13
C ARG A 30 -7.37 41.61 -50.46
N ALA A 31 -7.39 40.51 -51.19
CA ALA A 31 -6.74 39.27 -50.84
C ALA A 31 -5.23 39.46 -50.94
N ILE A 32 -4.51 39.11 -49.87
CA ILE A 32 -3.10 38.72 -49.96
C ILE A 32 -3.09 37.22 -49.67
N HIS A 33 -2.80 36.48 -50.73
CA HIS A 33 -2.61 35.04 -50.74
C HIS A 33 -1.31 34.72 -49.99
N ASP A 34 -1.41 34.44 -48.69
CA ASP A 34 -0.37 33.68 -47.99
C ASP A 34 -0.85 32.24 -47.84
N GLY A 35 -0.41 31.42 -48.80
CA GLY A 35 -0.55 29.97 -48.75
C GLY A 35 0.29 29.39 -47.62
N ARG A 36 -0.25 29.43 -46.39
CA ARG A 36 0.12 28.47 -45.34
C ARG A 36 -0.99 27.43 -45.29
N ALA A 37 -0.67 26.23 -45.78
CA ALA A 37 -1.45 25.04 -45.52
C ALA A 37 -1.67 24.94 -44.00
N ARG A 38 -2.86 25.34 -43.53
CA ARG A 38 -3.32 25.03 -42.19
C ARG A 38 -3.55 23.53 -42.20
N GLY A 39 -2.54 22.79 -41.75
CA GLY A 39 -2.74 21.43 -41.26
C GLY A 39 -3.95 21.46 -40.34
N ARG A 40 -4.93 20.62 -40.65
CA ARG A 40 -6.15 20.45 -39.87
C ARG A 40 -5.70 20.09 -38.46
N ARG A 41 -5.75 21.05 -37.53
CA ARG A 41 -5.62 20.78 -36.10
C ARG A 41 -6.82 19.92 -35.73
N THR A 42 -6.62 18.61 -35.70
CA THR A 42 -7.54 17.67 -35.09
C THR A 42 -7.55 18.00 -33.60
N ASN A 43 -8.73 18.33 -33.06
CA ASN A 43 -8.86 18.51 -31.63
C ASN A 43 -8.68 17.12 -30.99
N PRO A 44 -7.83 16.98 -29.95
CA PRO A 44 -7.74 15.73 -29.21
C PRO A 44 -9.13 15.39 -28.65
N THR A 45 -9.51 14.13 -28.73
CA THR A 45 -10.79 13.62 -28.24
C THR A 45 -10.53 13.01 -26.87
N THR A 46 -11.25 13.44 -25.84
CA THR A 46 -11.16 12.82 -24.51
C THR A 46 -11.99 11.54 -24.48
N THR A 47 -11.41 10.43 -24.07
CA THR A 47 -12.06 9.12 -23.93
C THR A 47 -11.78 8.55 -22.54
N THR A 48 -12.74 7.86 -21.94
CA THR A 48 -12.57 7.14 -20.68
C THR A 48 -12.11 5.71 -20.98
N ARG A 49 -11.04 5.24 -20.32
CA ARG A 49 -10.55 3.86 -20.41
C ARG A 49 -10.49 3.20 -19.03
N SER A 50 -10.50 1.86 -19.04
CA SER A 50 -10.22 1.05 -17.86
C SER A 50 -8.84 1.43 -17.30
N ALA A 51 -8.72 1.49 -15.96
CA ALA A 51 -7.44 1.78 -15.31
C ALA A 51 -6.35 0.75 -15.57
N LEU A 52 -6.75 -0.49 -15.88
CA LEU A 52 -5.84 -1.57 -16.19
C LEU A 52 -6.13 -2.12 -17.57
N GLU A 53 -5.16 -1.96 -18.47
CA GLU A 53 -5.17 -2.54 -19.81
C GLU A 53 -3.89 -3.35 -20.04
N ARG A 54 -3.97 -4.25 -21.01
CA ARG A 54 -2.78 -4.97 -21.50
C ARG A 54 -1.89 -3.98 -22.25
N ALA A 55 -0.64 -3.90 -21.87
CA ALA A 55 0.36 -3.03 -22.48
C ALA A 55 1.23 -3.79 -23.50
N GLU A 56 2.06 -3.06 -24.22
CA GLU A 56 3.12 -3.61 -25.06
C GLU A 56 4.49 -3.43 -24.38
N ALA A 57 5.45 -4.31 -24.69
CA ALA A 57 6.79 -4.21 -24.11
C ALA A 57 7.48 -2.89 -24.51
N ASP A 58 7.17 -2.39 -25.72
CA ASP A 58 7.73 -1.15 -26.29
C ASP A 58 7.20 0.12 -25.59
N ASP A 59 6.18 0.00 -24.72
CA ASP A 59 5.67 1.12 -23.92
C ASP A 59 6.63 1.50 -22.77
N PHE A 60 7.54 0.59 -22.40
CA PHE A 60 8.41 0.74 -21.24
C PHE A 60 9.89 0.58 -21.58
N GLU A 61 10.73 1.41 -20.96
CA GLU A 61 12.18 1.32 -21.02
C GLU A 61 12.73 0.95 -19.65
N ILE A 62 13.58 -0.07 -19.59
CA ILE A 62 14.26 -0.46 -18.34
C ILE A 62 15.45 0.46 -18.12
N THR A 63 15.50 1.08 -16.95
CA THR A 63 16.60 1.94 -16.53
C THR A 63 17.64 1.14 -15.74
N THR A 64 17.20 0.40 -14.71
CA THR A 64 18.12 -0.27 -13.77
C THR A 64 17.49 -1.54 -13.20
N ARG A 65 18.26 -2.63 -13.07
CA ARG A 65 17.84 -3.81 -12.27
C ARG A 65 17.98 -3.50 -10.79
N LEU A 66 16.89 -3.67 -10.05
CA LEU A 66 16.82 -3.38 -8.61
C LEU A 66 17.13 -4.63 -7.77
N GLY A 67 16.73 -5.80 -8.25
CA GLY A 67 16.99 -7.06 -7.54
C GLY A 67 16.28 -8.25 -8.16
N SER A 68 16.30 -9.36 -7.43
CA SER A 68 15.57 -10.58 -7.75
C SER A 68 15.00 -11.15 -6.46
N VAL A 69 13.76 -11.63 -6.53
CA VAL A 69 13.04 -12.29 -5.44
C VAL A 69 12.81 -13.73 -5.87
N THR A 70 13.13 -14.66 -4.97
CA THR A 70 12.87 -16.08 -5.18
C THR A 70 11.69 -16.49 -4.33
N LEU A 71 10.61 -16.90 -4.97
CA LEU A 71 9.40 -17.39 -4.34
C LEU A 71 9.51 -18.91 -4.18
N ARG A 72 9.37 -19.36 -2.94
CA ARG A 72 9.34 -20.77 -2.58
C ARG A 72 7.97 -21.07 -1.99
N THR A 73 7.35 -22.14 -2.47
CA THR A 73 6.17 -22.68 -1.81
C THR A 73 6.67 -23.60 -0.71
N GLU A 74 6.72 -23.10 0.52
CA GLU A 74 6.91 -23.99 1.67
C GLU A 74 5.65 -24.86 1.78
N ARG A 75 5.77 -26.13 1.38
CA ARG A 75 4.82 -27.11 1.91
C ARG A 75 5.12 -27.18 3.40
N PRO A 76 4.10 -27.11 4.28
CA PRO A 76 4.34 -27.41 5.68
C PRO A 76 4.95 -28.81 5.69
N SER A 77 6.25 -28.90 6.00
CA SER A 77 6.82 -30.18 6.37
C SER A 77 5.97 -30.59 7.56
N ALA A 78 5.25 -31.71 7.43
CA ALA A 78 4.75 -32.36 8.62
C ALA A 78 5.99 -32.58 9.47
N SER A 79 6.19 -31.75 10.50
CA SER A 79 7.18 -32.00 11.53
C SER A 79 6.66 -33.22 12.26
N ALA A 80 6.89 -34.39 11.67
CA ALA A 80 6.71 -35.65 12.35
C ALA A 80 7.80 -35.66 13.42
N PHE A 81 7.43 -35.16 14.60
CA PHE A 81 8.11 -35.47 15.86
C PHE A 81 8.03 -36.99 16.02
N ALA A 82 8.96 -37.70 15.39
CA ALA A 82 9.06 -39.14 15.52
C ALA A 82 9.76 -39.45 16.84
N TRP A 83 8.96 -39.67 17.88
CA TRP A 83 9.42 -40.30 19.12
C TRP A 83 9.96 -41.70 18.78
N ARG A 84 11.26 -41.91 18.93
CA ARG A 84 11.82 -43.26 19.00
C ARG A 84 12.06 -43.59 20.47
N ALA A 85 11.22 -44.46 21.03
CA ALA A 85 11.51 -45.07 22.32
C ALA A 85 12.82 -45.87 22.20
N SER A 86 13.69 -45.76 23.20
CA SER A 86 14.82 -46.69 23.32
C SER A 86 14.27 -48.11 23.47
N ALA A 87 14.94 -49.10 22.88
CA ALA A 87 14.49 -50.50 22.87
C ALA A 87 14.23 -51.07 24.28
N ASP A 88 14.77 -50.42 25.32
CA ASP A 88 14.68 -50.84 26.71
C ASP A 88 13.72 -49.99 27.57
N GLY A 89 12.93 -49.10 26.96
CA GLY A 89 11.88 -48.33 27.66
C GLY A 89 12.36 -47.19 28.57
N GLY A 90 13.65 -46.83 28.54
CA GLY A 90 14.21 -45.65 29.21
C GLY A 90 14.12 -44.36 28.38
N ALA A 91 14.20 -43.20 29.05
CA ALA A 91 14.19 -41.87 28.41
C ALA A 91 15.39 -41.68 27.47
N PRO A 92 15.23 -41.03 26.29
CA PRO A 92 16.30 -40.88 25.31
C PRO A 92 17.41 -39.93 25.79
N GLU A 93 18.67 -40.35 25.64
CA GLU A 93 19.85 -39.56 26.06
C GLU A 93 20.24 -38.43 25.08
N SER A 94 19.56 -38.27 23.94
CA SER A 94 19.75 -37.06 23.11
C SER A 94 18.56 -36.77 22.19
N VAL A 95 18.23 -35.48 22.08
CA VAL A 95 17.31 -34.93 21.08
C VAL A 95 18.15 -34.39 19.95
N ALA A 96 18.17 -35.07 18.81
CA ALA A 96 18.80 -34.54 17.60
C ALA A 96 17.71 -34.00 16.67
N ALA A 97 17.66 -32.67 16.53
CA ALA A 97 16.96 -32.03 15.42
C ALA A 97 17.86 -32.15 14.18
N SER A 98 17.51 -33.04 13.26
CA SER A 98 18.18 -33.12 11.96
C SER A 98 17.52 -32.14 11.01
N SER A 99 18.07 -30.93 10.86
CA SER A 99 17.82 -30.11 9.68
C SER A 99 18.59 -30.75 8.52
N VAL A 100 17.88 -31.50 7.67
CA VAL A 100 18.46 -31.90 6.39
C VAL A 100 18.62 -30.62 5.58
N GLU A 101 19.87 -30.22 5.33
CA GLU A 101 20.18 -29.24 4.29
C GLU A 101 19.80 -29.88 2.95
N GLU A 102 18.55 -29.71 2.53
CA GLU A 102 18.12 -30.14 1.20
C GLU A 102 18.69 -29.18 0.14
N GLU A 103 19.26 -29.81 -0.89
CA GLU A 103 19.86 -29.20 -2.07
C GLU A 103 18.97 -28.10 -2.68
N VAL A 104 19.63 -27.08 -3.25
CA VAL A 104 19.02 -25.95 -3.94
C VAL A 104 18.17 -26.45 -5.11
N ASP A 105 16.85 -26.49 -4.93
CA ASP A 105 15.88 -26.83 -5.97
C ASP A 105 15.90 -25.79 -7.11
N ASP A 106 16.18 -26.27 -8.32
CA ASP A 106 16.13 -25.56 -9.62
C ASP A 106 14.69 -25.17 -10.02
N GLY A 107 13.69 -25.50 -9.17
CA GLY A 107 12.27 -25.24 -9.37
C GLY A 107 11.70 -23.95 -8.77
N ALA A 108 12.49 -23.10 -8.09
CA ALA A 108 11.95 -21.91 -7.42
C ALA A 108 11.45 -20.83 -8.41
N ALA A 109 10.29 -20.21 -8.14
CA ALA A 109 9.76 -19.15 -9.00
C ALA A 109 10.58 -17.86 -8.80
N ARG A 110 11.13 -17.30 -9.88
CA ARG A 110 11.99 -16.11 -9.83
C ARG A 110 11.24 -14.88 -10.35
N VAL A 111 11.28 -13.80 -9.57
CA VAL A 111 10.75 -12.50 -9.94
C VAL A 111 11.88 -11.48 -9.98
N ASN A 112 12.26 -10.99 -11.15
CA ASN A 112 13.25 -9.92 -11.27
C ASN A 112 12.55 -8.56 -11.19
N VAL A 113 13.12 -7.62 -10.45
CA VAL A 113 12.54 -6.29 -10.25
C VAL A 113 13.43 -5.24 -10.87
N TYR A 114 12.85 -4.33 -11.65
CA TYR A 114 13.54 -3.29 -12.39
C TYR A 114 12.88 -1.93 -12.15
N ALA A 115 13.70 -0.88 -12.12
CA ALA A 115 13.24 0.49 -12.32
C ALA A 115 13.17 0.73 -13.82
N GLY A 116 12.04 1.24 -14.29
CA GLY A 116 11.84 1.61 -15.69
C GLY A 116 11.16 2.94 -15.82
N ARG A 117 10.90 3.33 -17.06
CA ARG A 117 10.08 4.49 -17.40
C ARG A 117 9.18 4.25 -18.60
N TYR A 118 8.11 5.04 -18.71
CA TYR A 118 7.34 5.11 -19.96
C TYR A 118 8.18 5.72 -21.09
N VAL A 119 8.13 5.09 -22.26
CA VAL A 119 8.76 5.62 -23.49
C VAL A 119 8.03 6.87 -23.98
N HIS A 120 6.70 6.89 -23.86
CA HIS A 120 5.87 8.06 -24.14
C HIS A 120 5.31 8.65 -22.84
N THR A 121 5.83 9.81 -22.42
CA THR A 121 5.48 10.41 -21.13
C THR A 121 4.03 10.92 -21.12
N PRO A 122 3.22 10.60 -20.09
CA PRO A 122 1.89 11.17 -19.87
C PRO A 122 1.87 12.70 -19.92
N SER A 123 0.82 13.32 -20.50
CA SER A 123 0.73 14.77 -20.70
C SER A 123 0.24 15.58 -19.48
N VAL A 124 -0.20 14.93 -18.38
CA VAL A 124 -0.84 15.59 -17.21
C VAL A 124 0.06 15.65 -15.95
N PRO A 125 -0.04 16.73 -15.14
CA PRO A 125 0.73 16.88 -13.89
C PRO A 125 0.37 15.86 -12.79
N PRO A 126 1.33 15.53 -11.88
CA PRO A 126 1.14 14.50 -10.85
C PRO A 126 0.16 14.95 -9.75
N ILE A 127 -0.58 13.99 -9.18
CA ILE A 127 -1.50 14.22 -8.04
C ILE A 127 -0.76 14.21 -6.70
N SER A 128 0.27 13.37 -6.56
CA SER A 128 1.16 13.36 -5.40
C SER A 128 2.46 14.08 -5.72
N ARG A 129 2.96 14.90 -4.78
CA ARG A 129 4.22 15.65 -4.92
C ARG A 129 5.44 14.75 -5.12
N ASN A 130 5.34 13.44 -4.82
CA ASN A 130 6.44 12.49 -4.81
C ASN A 130 6.45 11.47 -5.97
N ALA A 131 5.44 11.49 -6.85
CA ALA A 131 5.38 10.57 -8.01
C ALA A 131 6.22 11.13 -9.18
N ASP A 132 7.30 10.43 -9.55
CA ASP A 132 8.14 10.83 -10.69
C ASP A 132 7.44 10.42 -12.00
N ARG A 133 7.24 11.40 -12.92
CA ARG A 133 6.23 11.47 -14.00
C ARG A 133 6.22 10.38 -15.06
N GLY A 134 7.13 9.42 -14.97
CA GLY A 134 7.17 8.30 -15.90
C GLY A 134 7.83 7.09 -15.29
N ALA A 135 8.25 7.11 -14.03
CA ALA A 135 8.95 6.00 -13.44
C ALA A 135 7.95 4.88 -13.10
N VAL A 136 8.33 3.66 -13.44
CA VAL A 136 7.57 2.45 -13.12
C VAL A 136 8.47 1.43 -12.46
N MET A 137 7.89 0.63 -11.58
CA MET A 137 8.49 -0.61 -11.12
C MET A 137 8.03 -1.73 -12.04
N LEU A 138 8.96 -2.36 -12.74
CA LEU A 138 8.70 -3.51 -13.60
C LEU A 138 9.07 -4.79 -12.84
N LYS A 139 8.15 -5.76 -12.82
CA LYS A 139 8.41 -7.11 -12.30
C LYS A 139 8.33 -8.10 -13.43
N GLU A 140 9.41 -8.82 -13.65
CA GLU A 140 9.50 -9.94 -14.57
C GLU A 140 9.30 -11.23 -13.80
N TYR A 141 8.24 -11.94 -14.12
CA TYR A 141 7.93 -13.27 -13.61
C TYR A 141 8.48 -14.30 -14.59
N ALA A 142 9.67 -14.81 -14.30
CA ALA A 142 10.39 -15.72 -15.18
C ALA A 142 9.88 -17.16 -15.03
N GLY A 143 9.43 -17.73 -16.15
CA GLY A 143 8.92 -19.10 -16.22
C GLY A 143 7.48 -19.28 -15.72
N GLU A 144 6.95 -20.49 -15.94
CA GLU A 144 5.52 -20.81 -15.75
C GLU A 144 5.08 -20.67 -14.28
N ARG A 145 5.91 -21.09 -13.32
CA ARG A 145 5.59 -20.99 -11.88
C ARG A 145 5.49 -19.54 -11.42
N ALA A 146 6.39 -18.67 -11.87
CA ALA A 146 6.33 -17.25 -11.54
C ALA A 146 5.14 -16.57 -12.24
N ALA A 147 4.84 -16.97 -13.49
CA ALA A 147 3.72 -16.44 -14.26
C ALA A 147 2.37 -16.59 -13.53
N ALA A 148 2.15 -17.69 -12.80
CA ALA A 148 0.94 -17.87 -11.98
C ALA A 148 0.75 -16.78 -10.91
N PHE A 149 1.84 -16.27 -10.32
CA PHE A 149 1.77 -15.15 -9.38
C PHE A 149 1.44 -13.84 -10.10
N ALA A 150 1.98 -13.62 -11.31
CA ALA A 150 1.64 -12.45 -12.12
C ALA A 150 0.15 -12.44 -12.50
N GLU A 151 -0.39 -13.58 -12.92
CA GLU A 151 -1.81 -13.70 -13.27
C GLU A 151 -2.71 -13.45 -12.05
N THR A 152 -2.32 -13.96 -10.88
CA THR A 152 -3.02 -13.69 -9.62
C THR A 152 -2.97 -12.20 -9.27
N GLU A 153 -1.79 -11.56 -9.39
CA GLU A 153 -1.63 -10.13 -9.16
C GLU A 153 -2.53 -9.31 -10.11
N VAL A 154 -2.52 -9.60 -11.41
CA VAL A 154 -3.36 -8.92 -12.42
C VAL A 154 -4.85 -9.06 -12.08
N ARG A 155 -5.34 -10.27 -11.76
CA ARG A 155 -6.75 -10.51 -11.40
C ARG A 155 -7.19 -9.79 -10.12
N ALA A 156 -6.26 -9.59 -9.18
CA ALA A 156 -6.54 -8.75 -8.02
C ALA A 156 -6.66 -7.29 -8.44
N TYR A 157 -5.72 -6.77 -9.24
CA TYR A 157 -5.76 -5.38 -9.70
C TYR A 157 -6.97 -5.06 -10.59
N GLU A 158 -7.47 -6.00 -11.38
CA GLU A 158 -8.75 -5.86 -12.09
C GLU A 158 -9.92 -5.54 -11.15
N ARG A 159 -9.93 -6.12 -9.94
CA ARG A 159 -10.93 -5.80 -8.91
C ARG A 159 -10.61 -4.52 -8.16
N LEU A 160 -9.34 -4.33 -7.80
CA LEU A 160 -8.88 -3.17 -7.04
C LEU A 160 -9.11 -1.87 -7.81
N LEU A 161 -8.99 -1.89 -9.13
CA LEU A 161 -9.08 -0.72 -9.99
C LEU A 161 -10.40 -0.65 -10.79
N ALA A 162 -11.39 -1.49 -10.45
CA ALA A 162 -12.66 -1.57 -11.18
C ALA A 162 -13.46 -0.25 -11.20
N ASP A 163 -13.26 0.62 -10.20
CA ASP A 163 -13.89 1.94 -10.08
C ASP A 163 -12.94 3.12 -10.36
N ASP A 164 -11.74 2.84 -10.89
CA ASP A 164 -10.67 3.83 -11.08
C ASP A 164 -10.53 4.23 -12.56
N ASP A 165 -11.63 4.63 -13.19
CA ASP A 165 -11.63 5.05 -14.60
C ASP A 165 -10.63 6.20 -14.87
N VAL A 166 -9.93 6.10 -16.00
CA VAL A 166 -8.91 7.07 -16.41
C VAL A 166 -9.40 7.85 -17.62
N GLU A 167 -9.50 9.16 -17.48
CA GLU A 167 -9.73 10.05 -18.62
C GLU A 167 -8.42 10.21 -19.39
N ILE A 168 -8.41 9.78 -20.66
CA ILE A 168 -7.27 9.93 -21.56
C ILE A 168 -7.61 10.86 -22.73
N GLU A 169 -6.64 11.70 -23.11
CA GLU A 169 -6.72 12.46 -24.36
C GLU A 169 -6.14 11.62 -25.49
N VAL A 170 -6.95 11.26 -26.48
CA VAL A 170 -6.54 10.46 -27.64
C VAL A 170 -6.60 11.28 -28.94
N ASP A 171 -5.72 10.94 -29.88
CA ASP A 171 -5.79 11.42 -31.27
C ASP A 171 -6.99 10.81 -32.01
N GLU A 172 -7.18 11.22 -33.27
CA GLU A 172 -8.27 10.73 -34.13
C GLU A 172 -8.21 9.21 -34.44
N TYR A 173 -7.11 8.55 -34.08
CA TYR A 173 -6.87 7.11 -34.24
C TYR A 173 -6.91 6.37 -32.88
N GLY A 174 -7.29 7.04 -31.78
CA GLY A 174 -7.34 6.45 -30.45
C GLY A 174 -5.99 6.35 -29.75
N ARG A 175 -4.94 6.97 -30.28
CA ARG A 175 -3.58 6.98 -29.71
C ARG A 175 -3.40 8.25 -28.91
N GLY A 176 -3.14 8.12 -27.63
CA GLY A 176 -2.94 9.24 -26.71
C GLY A 176 -1.77 8.95 -25.78
N PRO A 177 -1.07 9.96 -25.27
CA PRO A 177 -0.23 9.75 -24.10
C PRO A 177 -1.12 9.18 -23.00
N GLY A 178 -0.79 7.99 -22.49
CA GLY A 178 -1.51 7.40 -21.36
C GLY A 178 -1.56 8.42 -20.23
N MET A 179 -2.73 8.70 -19.68
CA MET A 179 -2.85 9.63 -18.55
C MET A 179 -2.62 8.87 -17.25
N LEU A 180 -2.00 9.55 -16.28
CA LEU A 180 -1.90 9.06 -14.91
C LEU A 180 -3.25 9.30 -14.21
N PRO A 181 -3.85 8.28 -13.56
CA PRO A 181 -5.18 8.45 -12.98
C PRO A 181 -5.18 9.32 -11.72
N GLN A 182 -6.24 10.12 -11.55
CA GLN A 182 -6.32 11.25 -10.60
C GLN A 182 -6.46 10.88 -9.12
N LYS A 183 -6.79 9.63 -8.79
CA LYS A 183 -7.11 9.21 -7.42
C LYS A 183 -5.85 8.76 -6.69
N ALA A 184 -5.60 9.33 -5.52
CA ALA A 184 -4.59 8.80 -4.59
C ALA A 184 -5.13 7.52 -3.95
N LEU A 185 -4.55 6.37 -4.31
CA LEU A 185 -4.94 5.06 -3.79
C LEU A 185 -4.00 4.62 -2.65
N PRO A 186 -4.50 3.87 -1.66
CA PRO A 186 -3.69 3.28 -0.59
C PRO A 186 -2.96 2.00 -1.04
N ILE A 187 -2.95 1.73 -2.36
CA ILE A 187 -2.21 0.66 -3.03
C ILE A 187 -1.31 1.28 -4.10
N ALA A 188 -0.21 0.64 -4.49
CA ALA A 188 0.51 1.06 -5.68
C ALA A 188 -0.25 0.56 -6.91
N ARG A 189 -0.63 1.47 -7.80
CA ARG A 189 -1.44 1.13 -8.97
C ARG A 189 -0.64 0.25 -9.93
N LEU A 190 -1.28 -0.80 -10.42
CA LEU A 190 -0.81 -1.55 -11.59
C LEU A 190 -1.21 -0.77 -12.84
N VAL A 191 -0.22 -0.33 -13.60
CA VAL A 191 -0.43 0.54 -14.77
C VAL A 191 -0.41 -0.23 -16.08
N GLY A 192 0.08 -1.47 -16.08
CA GLY A 192 0.04 -2.33 -17.24
C GLY A 192 0.57 -3.72 -16.92
N TYR A 193 0.21 -4.66 -17.79
CA TYR A 193 0.81 -6.00 -17.79
C TYR A 193 0.99 -6.46 -19.24
N PHE A 194 2.05 -7.22 -19.49
CA PHE A 194 2.38 -7.70 -20.81
C PHE A 194 3.18 -9.00 -20.73
N ALA A 195 3.44 -9.62 -21.88
CA ALA A 195 4.23 -10.83 -21.95
C ALA A 195 5.32 -10.65 -23.00
N SER A 196 6.57 -10.86 -22.60
CA SER A 196 7.77 -10.65 -23.42
C SER A 196 8.75 -11.80 -23.22
N ALA A 197 9.81 -11.84 -24.02
CA ALA A 197 10.93 -12.74 -23.77
C ALA A 197 11.62 -12.39 -22.43
N SER A 198 12.14 -13.43 -21.76
CA SER A 198 12.99 -13.27 -20.59
C SER A 198 14.25 -12.44 -20.90
N ILE A 199 14.65 -11.54 -20.01
CA ILE A 199 15.88 -10.74 -20.18
C ILE A 199 17.13 -11.60 -20.08
N ASP A 200 17.12 -12.58 -19.17
CA ASP A 200 18.27 -13.45 -18.93
C ASP A 200 18.47 -14.48 -20.09
N GLY A 201 17.64 -14.42 -21.14
CA GLY A 201 17.97 -14.98 -22.46
C GLY A 201 17.74 -16.48 -22.64
N ASP A 202 16.97 -17.12 -21.76
CA ASP A 202 16.64 -18.55 -21.86
C ASP A 202 15.60 -18.89 -22.95
N GLY A 203 15.10 -17.87 -23.67
CA GLY A 203 14.09 -18.02 -24.71
C GLY A 203 12.68 -18.32 -24.17
N THR A 204 12.50 -18.35 -22.84
CA THR A 204 11.20 -18.55 -22.22
C THR A 204 10.40 -17.25 -22.21
N ARG A 205 9.08 -17.38 -22.31
CA ARG A 205 8.16 -16.24 -22.23
C ARG A 205 7.94 -15.91 -20.76
N SER A 206 8.19 -14.66 -20.39
CA SER A 206 7.97 -14.12 -19.05
C SER A 206 6.71 -13.26 -19.03
N LEU A 207 5.98 -13.27 -17.91
CA LEU A 207 4.93 -12.29 -17.65
C LEU A 207 5.50 -11.09 -16.93
N TRP A 208 5.02 -9.91 -17.30
CA TRP A 208 5.52 -8.64 -16.79
C TRP A 208 4.37 -7.84 -16.18
N THR A 209 4.61 -7.29 -15.00
CA THR A 209 3.72 -6.30 -14.39
C THR A 209 4.45 -4.96 -14.24
N ALA A 210 3.78 -3.88 -14.59
CA ALA A 210 4.26 -2.51 -14.46
C ALA A 210 3.44 -1.79 -13.40
N GLN A 211 4.08 -1.32 -12.33
CA GLN A 211 3.46 -0.61 -11.21
C GLN A 211 3.98 0.82 -11.12
N GLU A 212 3.17 1.74 -10.60
CA GLU A 212 3.62 3.09 -10.31
C GLU A 212 4.85 3.08 -9.40
N TRP A 213 5.84 3.90 -9.73
CA TRP A 213 7.04 4.02 -8.92
C TRP A 213 6.82 4.92 -7.70
N HIS A 214 7.01 4.33 -6.53
CA HIS A 214 6.95 5.02 -5.23
C HIS A 214 8.28 4.90 -4.46
N GLY A 215 9.36 4.54 -5.15
CA GLY A 215 10.60 4.06 -4.54
C GLY A 215 10.50 2.60 -4.08
N VAL A 216 11.62 2.08 -3.55
CA VAL A 216 11.75 0.71 -3.02
C VAL A 216 11.84 0.68 -1.49
N ARG A 217 11.44 1.76 -0.84
CA ARG A 217 11.50 1.90 0.63
C ARG A 217 10.41 1.05 1.25
N ARG A 218 10.79 -0.05 1.89
CA ARG A 218 9.87 -0.99 2.53
C ARG A 218 9.65 -0.63 3.99
N LEU A 219 8.43 -0.77 4.49
CA LEU A 219 8.13 -0.47 5.90
C LEU A 219 9.02 -1.27 6.86
N SER A 220 9.36 -2.52 6.54
CA SER A 220 10.28 -3.35 7.34
C SER A 220 11.69 -2.79 7.49
N GLU A 221 12.11 -1.85 6.62
CA GLU A 221 13.43 -1.21 6.69
C GLU A 221 13.42 0.08 7.50
N TYR A 222 12.24 0.62 7.78
CA TYR A 222 12.08 1.96 8.37
C TYR A 222 12.75 2.09 9.74
N ALA A 223 12.59 1.11 10.63
CA ALA A 223 13.17 1.17 11.97
C ALA A 223 14.70 1.31 11.94
N ARG A 224 15.36 0.74 10.92
CA ARG A 224 16.81 0.80 10.71
C ARG A 224 17.25 2.02 9.88
N ALA A 225 16.31 2.78 9.32
CA ALA A 225 16.61 3.87 8.42
C ALA A 225 17.30 5.02 9.17
N LYS A 226 18.45 5.44 8.62
CA LYS A 226 19.18 6.60 9.15
C LYS A 226 18.33 7.86 9.00
N GLN A 227 18.11 8.53 10.12
CA GLN A 227 17.50 9.86 10.14
C GLN A 227 18.58 10.89 9.80
N GLU A 228 18.30 11.83 8.89
CA GLU A 228 19.24 12.88 8.54
C GLU A 228 19.50 13.79 9.75
N GLY A 229 20.67 13.66 10.35
CA GLY A 229 21.11 14.47 11.47
C GLY A 229 21.53 15.86 11.02
N LYS A 230 20.58 16.77 10.83
CA LYS A 230 20.84 18.22 10.87
C LYS A 230 19.72 18.95 11.57
N SER A 231 19.86 19.07 12.89
CA SER A 231 19.32 20.21 13.61
C SER A 231 20.08 21.48 13.21
N GLU A 232 19.90 21.96 11.97
CA GLU A 232 20.02 23.40 11.78
C GLU A 232 18.78 24.02 12.42
N THR A 233 18.90 24.27 13.73
CA THR A 233 17.99 25.09 14.54
C THR A 233 18.01 26.53 14.05
N LYS A 234 17.64 26.77 12.79
CA LYS A 234 17.44 28.12 12.26
C LYS A 234 15.95 28.39 12.17
N PHE A 235 15.47 29.12 13.17
CA PHE A 235 14.27 29.95 13.13
C PHE A 235 12.91 29.23 12.89
N TRP A 236 12.65 28.10 13.55
CA TRP A 236 11.31 27.49 13.56
C TRP A 236 10.39 28.07 14.66
N PRO A 237 9.06 28.16 14.44
CA PRO A 237 8.07 28.49 15.46
C PRO A 237 8.08 27.49 16.65
N PRO A 238 7.69 27.90 17.88
CA PRO A 238 7.80 27.04 19.08
C PRO A 238 7.07 25.69 18.98
N VAL A 239 5.91 25.64 18.33
CA VAL A 239 5.11 24.41 18.17
C VAL A 239 5.84 23.37 17.33
N GLN A 240 6.48 23.80 16.24
CA GLN A 240 7.21 22.92 15.33
C GLN A 240 8.46 22.34 16.00
N ARG A 241 9.13 23.09 16.89
CA ARG A 241 10.27 22.59 17.68
C ARG A 241 9.90 21.46 18.63
N VAL A 242 8.71 21.52 19.23
CA VAL A 242 8.23 20.45 20.11
C VAL A 242 7.81 19.24 19.29
N GLN A 243 7.22 19.46 18.12
CA GLN A 243 6.88 18.38 17.19
C GLN A 243 8.15 17.69 16.65
N ASP A 244 9.18 18.43 16.28
CA ASP A 244 10.40 17.88 15.69
C ASP A 244 11.36 17.27 16.73
N GLN A 245 10.95 17.15 17.99
CA GLN A 245 11.66 16.32 18.97
C GLN A 245 11.73 14.88 18.42
N PRO A 246 12.91 14.24 18.36
CA PRO A 246 13.08 12.96 17.68
C PRO A 246 12.06 11.89 18.10
N LYS A 247 11.83 11.72 19.41
CA LYS A 247 10.83 10.77 19.92
C LYS A 247 9.41 11.08 19.44
N LYS A 248 9.00 12.35 19.46
CA LYS A 248 7.66 12.77 19.03
C LYS A 248 7.49 12.69 17.52
N ALA A 249 8.53 13.01 16.75
CA ALA A 249 8.54 12.86 15.30
C ALA A 249 8.44 11.37 14.90
N ARG A 250 9.21 10.50 15.57
CA ARG A 250 9.17 9.05 15.41
C ARG A 250 7.78 8.49 15.71
N ALA A 251 7.18 8.85 16.85
CA ALA A 251 5.83 8.44 17.22
C ALA A 251 4.77 8.92 16.20
N ARG A 252 4.89 10.15 15.67
CA ARG A 252 4.00 10.65 14.61
C ARG A 252 4.13 9.83 13.32
N TYR A 253 5.35 9.53 12.90
CA TYR A 253 5.56 8.68 11.72
C TYR A 253 4.93 7.31 11.94
N VAL A 254 5.20 6.66 13.08
CA VAL A 254 4.66 5.33 13.41
C VAL A 254 3.14 5.36 13.36
N ARG A 255 2.50 6.35 14.00
CA ARG A 255 1.03 6.54 13.95
C ARG A 255 0.52 6.68 12.51
N ARG A 256 1.17 7.51 11.70
CA ARG A 256 0.77 7.76 10.32
C ARG A 256 0.96 6.54 9.41
N ALA A 257 1.99 5.75 9.65
CA ALA A 257 2.23 4.48 8.96
C ALA A 257 1.17 3.43 9.37
N PHE A 258 0.88 3.34 10.68
CA PHE A 258 -0.14 2.45 11.25
C PHE A 258 -1.50 2.64 10.57
N GLU A 259 -1.98 3.89 10.52
CA GLU A 259 -3.23 4.26 9.84
C GLU A 259 -3.26 3.86 8.36
N GLN A 260 -2.17 4.08 7.64
CA GLN A 260 -2.15 3.87 6.19
C GLN A 260 -1.99 2.40 5.80
N CYS A 261 -1.26 1.61 6.59
CA CYS A 261 -1.20 0.16 6.40
C CYS A 261 -2.61 -0.44 6.50
N LEU A 262 -3.35 -0.05 7.53
CA LEU A 262 -4.73 -0.46 7.71
C LEU A 262 -5.63 0.00 6.54
N LYS A 263 -5.51 1.27 6.10
CA LYS A 263 -6.25 1.78 4.94
C LYS A 263 -5.99 0.98 3.66
N GLY A 264 -4.76 0.49 3.45
CA GLY A 264 -4.41 -0.35 2.30
C GLY A 264 -5.12 -1.70 2.30
N VAL A 265 -5.08 -2.40 3.43
CA VAL A 265 -5.76 -3.71 3.57
C VAL A 265 -7.27 -3.55 3.55
N TRP A 266 -7.79 -2.53 4.24
CA TRP A 266 -9.18 -2.11 4.22
C TRP A 266 -9.70 -1.95 2.79
N TYR A 267 -8.98 -1.18 1.98
CA TYR A 267 -9.31 -0.91 0.59
C TYR A 267 -9.38 -2.19 -0.26
N ALA A 268 -8.46 -3.13 -0.03
CA ALA A 268 -8.46 -4.42 -0.72
C ALA A 268 -9.66 -5.28 -0.33
N HIS A 269 -9.94 -5.40 0.98
CA HIS A 269 -11.06 -6.19 1.50
C HIS A 269 -12.41 -5.68 0.98
N GLN A 270 -12.60 -4.35 0.93
CA GLN A 270 -13.81 -3.73 0.36
C GLN A 270 -14.06 -4.10 -1.11
N ARG A 271 -13.01 -4.40 -1.86
CA ARG A 271 -13.08 -4.79 -3.27
C ARG A 271 -13.06 -6.30 -3.47
N GLY A 272 -13.28 -7.05 -2.40
CA GLY A 272 -13.36 -8.51 -2.44
C GLY A 272 -12.01 -9.19 -2.66
N VAL A 273 -10.89 -8.51 -2.34
CA VAL A 273 -9.53 -9.05 -2.45
C VAL A 273 -8.91 -9.19 -1.07
N ALA A 274 -8.49 -10.39 -0.71
CA ALA A 274 -7.60 -10.63 0.42
C ALA A 274 -6.16 -10.76 -0.10
N HIS A 275 -5.19 -10.18 0.60
CA HIS A 275 -3.80 -10.11 0.16
C HIS A 275 -3.07 -11.46 0.29
N GLY A 276 -3.33 -12.20 1.38
CA GLY A 276 -2.87 -13.58 1.58
C GLY A 276 -1.39 -13.75 1.95
N ALA A 277 -0.62 -12.67 2.02
CA ALA A 277 0.83 -12.69 2.27
C ALA A 277 1.35 -11.32 2.75
N LEU A 278 0.68 -10.71 3.73
CA LEU A 278 1.09 -9.42 4.26
C LEU A 278 2.34 -9.55 5.14
N ASP A 279 3.30 -8.65 4.94
CA ASP A 279 4.45 -8.46 5.82
C ASP A 279 4.95 -7.00 5.71
N GLY A 280 5.97 -6.61 6.48
CA GLY A 280 6.50 -5.24 6.40
C GLY A 280 7.11 -4.88 5.02
N SER A 281 7.36 -5.85 4.15
CA SER A 281 7.87 -5.64 2.79
C SER A 281 6.78 -5.34 1.76
N THR A 282 5.51 -5.66 2.04
CA THR A 282 4.37 -5.38 1.15
C THR A 282 3.88 -3.94 1.24
N PHE A 283 4.44 -3.13 2.13
CA PHE A 283 4.11 -1.71 2.28
C PHE A 283 5.28 -0.84 1.80
N LEU A 284 5.05 -0.07 0.73
CA LEU A 284 5.98 0.94 0.24
C LEU A 284 5.78 2.28 0.95
N CYS A 285 6.85 2.87 1.45
CA CYS A 285 6.85 4.17 2.10
C CYS A 285 7.48 5.24 1.20
N SER A 286 6.79 6.36 0.99
CA SER A 286 7.33 7.50 0.23
C SER A 286 8.54 8.18 0.91
N THR A 287 8.66 8.09 2.24
CA THR A 287 9.75 8.67 3.04
C THR A 287 10.04 7.81 4.26
N PHE A 288 11.27 7.86 4.77
CA PHE A 288 11.65 7.31 6.09
C PHE A 288 12.01 8.41 7.10
N LEU A 289 11.91 9.67 6.71
CA LEU A 289 12.28 10.80 7.57
C LEU A 289 11.15 11.08 8.56
N ASP A 290 11.45 10.96 9.85
CA ASP A 290 10.51 11.23 10.95
C ASP A 290 9.91 12.64 10.86
N THR A 291 10.70 13.62 10.44
CA THR A 291 10.28 15.02 10.28
C THR A 291 9.30 15.25 9.13
N LYS A 292 9.17 14.28 8.22
CA LYS A 292 8.22 14.30 7.11
C LYS A 292 7.06 13.32 7.32
N ALA A 293 6.76 12.97 8.57
CA ALA A 293 5.66 12.07 8.91
C ALA A 293 4.32 12.51 8.30
N ASP A 294 4.02 13.82 8.26
CA ASP A 294 2.74 14.32 7.74
C ASP A 294 2.62 14.14 6.21
N ASP A 295 3.75 14.10 5.51
CA ASP A 295 3.83 13.84 4.07
C ASP A 295 3.97 12.34 3.75
N LEU A 296 4.01 11.48 4.77
CA LEU A 296 4.13 10.04 4.57
C LEU A 296 2.90 9.53 3.81
N GLU A 297 3.16 8.92 2.66
CA GLU A 297 2.26 8.01 1.96
C GLU A 297 2.77 6.57 2.10
N VAL A 298 1.89 5.65 2.47
CA VAL A 298 2.13 4.20 2.49
C VAL A 298 1.19 3.51 1.49
N ARG A 299 1.75 2.65 0.65
CA ARG A 299 1.02 1.95 -0.41
C ARG A 299 1.25 0.44 -0.33
N LEU A 300 0.16 -0.32 -0.33
CA LEU A 300 0.19 -1.79 -0.38
C LEU A 300 0.51 -2.30 -1.80
N ILE A 301 1.38 -3.31 -1.89
CA ILE A 301 1.87 -3.94 -3.13
C ILE A 301 1.96 -5.47 -2.98
N ASN A 302 2.25 -6.18 -4.08
CA ASN A 302 2.55 -7.63 -4.13
C ASN A 302 1.33 -8.55 -3.93
N PHE A 303 0.26 -8.32 -4.70
CA PHE A 303 -0.95 -9.16 -4.69
C PHE A 303 -0.78 -10.52 -5.41
N GLY A 304 0.44 -11.02 -5.59
CA GLY A 304 0.70 -12.29 -6.27
C GLY A 304 0.18 -13.53 -5.53
N CYS A 305 -0.02 -13.42 -4.21
CA CYS A 305 -0.61 -14.46 -3.36
C CYS A 305 -2.07 -14.18 -2.97
N SER A 306 -2.68 -13.20 -3.63
CA SER A 306 -4.03 -12.75 -3.29
C SER A 306 -5.09 -13.80 -3.59
N THR A 307 -6.18 -13.72 -2.84
CA THR A 307 -7.36 -14.58 -3.00
C THR A 307 -8.63 -13.75 -2.94
N LEU A 308 -9.76 -14.38 -3.23
CA LEU A 308 -11.06 -13.75 -2.97
C LEU A 308 -11.23 -13.54 -1.47
N CYS A 309 -11.81 -12.40 -1.10
CA CYS A 309 -12.13 -12.08 0.27
C CYS A 309 -13.19 -13.05 0.81
N THR A 310 -12.74 -13.97 1.66
CA THR A 310 -13.53 -14.90 2.46
C THR A 310 -13.29 -14.63 3.94
N PRO A 311 -14.18 -15.09 4.84
CA PRO A 311 -13.94 -15.07 6.29
C PRO A 311 -12.54 -15.52 6.69
N THR A 312 -12.10 -16.67 6.20
CA THR A 312 -10.80 -17.26 6.53
C THR A 312 -9.65 -16.41 6.00
N SER A 313 -9.70 -15.94 4.76
CA SER A 313 -8.63 -15.12 4.18
C SER A 313 -8.53 -13.74 4.84
N VAL A 314 -9.64 -13.16 5.29
CA VAL A 314 -9.64 -11.90 6.05
C VAL A 314 -8.93 -12.09 7.37
N VAL A 315 -9.22 -13.17 8.11
CA VAL A 315 -8.52 -13.50 9.36
C VAL A 315 -7.02 -13.61 9.15
N VAL A 316 -6.59 -14.30 8.08
CA VAL A 316 -5.17 -14.44 7.74
C VAL A 316 -4.52 -13.06 7.54
N ASP A 317 -5.16 -12.18 6.78
CA ASP A 317 -4.65 -10.81 6.56
C ASP A 317 -4.63 -9.98 7.85
N LEU A 318 -5.66 -10.06 8.69
CA LEU A 318 -5.74 -9.28 9.93
C LEU A 318 -4.68 -9.72 10.95
N LYS A 319 -4.43 -11.03 11.10
CA LYS A 319 -3.35 -11.53 11.94
C LYS A 319 -1.97 -11.13 11.41
N ALA A 320 -1.77 -11.22 10.10
CA ALA A 320 -0.53 -10.76 9.48
C ALA A 320 -0.32 -9.25 9.64
N MET A 321 -1.39 -8.45 9.52
CA MET A 321 -1.38 -7.02 9.82
C MET A 321 -1.04 -6.75 11.29
N ALA A 322 -1.62 -7.50 12.23
CA ALA A 322 -1.28 -7.39 13.65
C ALA A 322 0.22 -7.54 13.87
N LEU A 323 0.83 -8.52 13.21
CA LEU A 323 2.26 -8.76 13.28
C LEU A 323 3.09 -7.61 12.70
N VAL A 324 2.74 -7.11 11.51
CA VAL A 324 3.42 -5.98 10.86
C VAL A 324 3.39 -4.73 11.75
N LEU A 325 2.24 -4.43 12.33
CA LEU A 325 2.05 -3.27 13.20
C LEU A 325 2.79 -3.42 14.52
N THR A 326 2.80 -4.63 15.08
CA THR A 326 3.59 -4.96 16.28
C THR A 326 5.08 -4.76 16.01
N GLU A 327 5.61 -5.33 14.92
CA GLU A 327 7.01 -5.14 14.51
C GLU A 327 7.34 -3.66 14.30
N LEU A 328 6.49 -2.93 13.57
CA LEU A 328 6.68 -1.50 13.32
C LEU A 328 6.84 -0.71 14.63
N VAL A 329 5.94 -0.92 15.59
CA VAL A 329 5.93 -0.19 16.86
C VAL A 329 7.16 -0.54 17.69
N PHE A 330 7.37 -1.83 17.97
CA PHE A 330 8.46 -2.27 18.85
C PHE A 330 9.84 -2.02 18.24
N ALA A 331 10.03 -2.26 16.94
CA ALA A 331 11.33 -2.02 16.30
C ALA A 331 11.66 -0.52 16.18
N SER A 332 10.65 0.34 15.99
CA SER A 332 10.87 1.78 15.78
C SER A 332 10.99 2.58 17.08
N LEU A 333 10.43 2.07 18.17
CA LEU A 333 10.38 2.74 19.47
C LEU A 333 11.23 2.04 20.55
N ALA A 334 11.96 0.98 20.20
CA ALA A 334 12.94 0.38 21.11
C ALA A 334 14.02 1.40 21.52
N ALA A 335 14.33 1.47 22.81
CA ALA A 335 15.32 2.38 23.38
C ALA A 335 16.72 2.16 22.79
N TYR A 336 17.09 0.90 22.52
CA TYR A 336 18.35 0.52 21.89
C TYR A 336 18.26 0.37 20.36
N GLY A 337 17.10 0.68 19.78
CA GLY A 337 16.82 0.53 18.35
C GLY A 337 16.46 -0.90 17.94
N PRO A 338 16.22 -1.13 16.63
CA PRO A 338 15.75 -2.43 16.13
C PRO A 338 16.79 -3.53 16.34
N SER A 339 16.36 -4.66 16.88
CA SER A 339 17.17 -5.84 17.16
C SER A 339 16.44 -7.13 16.74
N ASP A 340 17.08 -8.28 16.90
CA ASP A 340 16.43 -9.58 16.64
C ASP A 340 15.22 -9.81 17.56
N ALA A 341 15.25 -9.25 18.77
CA ALA A 341 14.13 -9.31 19.72
C ALA A 341 12.90 -8.51 19.26
N THR A 342 13.10 -7.50 18.41
CA THR A 342 12.00 -6.71 17.82
C THR A 342 11.60 -7.19 16.43
N SER A 343 12.13 -8.33 15.96
CA SER A 343 11.75 -8.90 14.67
C SER A 343 10.32 -9.45 14.73
N ALA A 344 9.64 -9.50 13.57
CA ALA A 344 8.34 -10.14 13.46
C ALA A 344 8.33 -11.59 14.04
N GLU A 345 9.37 -12.39 13.78
CA GLU A 345 9.44 -13.76 14.30
C GLU A 345 9.48 -13.79 15.84
N ALA A 346 10.34 -12.96 16.45
CA ALA A 346 10.46 -12.88 17.91
C ALA A 346 9.16 -12.38 18.56
N LEU A 347 8.55 -11.35 17.98
CA LEU A 347 7.30 -10.78 18.49
C LEU A 347 6.12 -11.75 18.33
N ARG A 348 6.05 -12.47 17.22
CA ARG A 348 5.08 -13.57 17.05
C ARG A 348 5.26 -14.61 18.15
N ARG A 349 6.49 -15.03 18.43
CA ARG A 349 6.75 -16.01 19.49
C ARG A 349 6.30 -15.51 20.86
N VAL A 350 6.59 -14.26 21.19
CA VAL A 350 6.14 -13.63 22.45
C VAL A 350 4.62 -13.61 22.54
N PHE A 351 3.94 -13.08 21.52
CA PHE A 351 2.50 -12.85 21.55
C PHE A 351 1.72 -14.17 21.45
N VAL A 352 2.11 -15.05 20.53
CA VAL A 352 1.37 -16.27 20.20
C VAL A 352 1.86 -17.47 21.01
N ASP A 353 3.16 -17.77 20.99
CA ASP A 353 3.65 -19.05 21.49
C ASP A 353 3.90 -19.04 23.01
N ILE A 354 4.34 -17.91 23.57
CA ILE A 354 4.69 -17.78 24.99
C ILE A 354 3.49 -17.34 25.82
N HIS A 355 2.77 -16.32 25.35
CA HIS A 355 1.65 -15.74 26.09
C HIS A 355 0.28 -16.14 25.55
N GLU A 356 0.20 -16.93 24.49
CA GLU A 356 -1.05 -17.49 23.98
C GLU A 356 -2.14 -16.42 23.73
N LEU A 357 -1.73 -15.24 23.24
CA LEU A 357 -2.59 -14.08 23.04
C LEU A 357 -3.29 -13.55 24.31
N ASP A 358 -2.79 -13.85 25.51
CA ASP A 358 -3.21 -13.22 26.76
C ASP A 358 -2.63 -11.79 26.85
N PHE A 359 -3.38 -10.81 26.34
CA PHE A 359 -2.97 -9.41 26.28
C PHE A 359 -2.67 -8.79 27.65
N LYS A 360 -3.23 -9.33 28.74
CA LYS A 360 -2.88 -8.88 30.08
C LYS A 360 -1.46 -9.29 30.44
N ARG A 361 -1.08 -10.53 30.13
CA ARG A 361 0.31 -11.03 30.33
C ARG A 361 1.29 -10.38 29.37
N ILE A 362 0.92 -10.25 28.10
CA ILE A 362 1.75 -9.59 27.08
C ILE A 362 2.07 -8.16 27.50
N ARG A 363 1.06 -7.40 27.92
CA ARG A 363 1.28 -6.01 28.36
C ARG A 363 2.18 -5.93 29.58
N ALA A 364 1.94 -6.77 30.59
CA ALA A 364 2.78 -6.81 31.79
C ALA A 364 4.24 -7.16 31.45
N TYR A 365 4.46 -8.16 30.58
CA TYR A 365 5.78 -8.51 30.08
C TYR A 365 6.45 -7.33 29.37
N CYS A 366 5.74 -6.66 28.45
CA CYS A 366 6.31 -5.54 27.70
C CYS A 366 6.62 -4.31 28.58
N GLU A 367 5.82 -4.07 29.61
CA GLU A 367 6.05 -2.97 30.58
C GLU A 367 7.24 -3.25 31.51
N GLU A 368 7.61 -4.52 31.72
CA GLU A 368 8.80 -4.92 32.48
C GLU A 368 10.10 -4.82 31.66
N GLU A 369 10.01 -4.87 30.32
CA GLU A 369 11.16 -4.78 29.42
C GLU A 369 11.61 -3.30 29.23
N PRO A 370 12.80 -2.91 29.74
CA PRO A 370 13.22 -1.50 29.69
C PRO A 370 13.42 -0.96 28.28
N ASP A 371 13.72 -1.85 27.32
CA ASP A 371 13.88 -1.47 25.92
C ASP A 371 12.56 -1.03 25.28
N TRP A 372 11.42 -1.47 25.80
CA TRP A 372 10.10 -1.27 25.19
C TRP A 372 9.25 -0.22 25.91
N THR A 373 9.83 0.56 26.82
CA THR A 373 9.11 1.61 27.55
C THR A 373 8.42 2.60 26.61
N ASP A 374 9.14 3.17 25.63
CA ASP A 374 8.58 4.15 24.69
C ASP A 374 7.48 3.51 23.80
N ALA A 375 7.62 2.22 23.45
CA ALA A 375 6.60 1.47 22.71
C ALA A 375 5.33 1.26 23.54
N CYS A 376 5.46 0.89 24.82
CA CYS A 376 4.34 0.72 25.74
C CYS A 376 3.63 2.04 26.04
N GLU A 377 4.39 3.14 26.18
CA GLU A 377 3.83 4.49 26.29
C GLU A 377 3.01 4.84 25.04
N PHE A 378 3.57 4.65 23.84
CA PHE A 378 2.88 4.89 22.58
C PHE A 378 1.59 4.06 22.45
N LEU A 379 1.63 2.77 22.79
CA LEU A 379 0.44 1.90 22.72
C LEU A 379 -0.61 2.26 23.79
N SER A 380 -0.18 2.85 24.91
CA SER A 380 -1.04 3.32 25.99
C SER A 380 -1.60 4.73 25.77
N ASP A 381 -1.10 5.46 24.76
CA ASP A 381 -1.67 6.75 24.35
C ASP A 381 -3.17 6.61 24.06
N ASN A 382 -3.90 7.73 24.19
CA ASN A 382 -5.35 7.79 24.00
C ASN A 382 -6.15 6.77 24.84
N GLY A 383 -5.64 6.34 25.99
CA GLY A 383 -6.33 5.40 26.87
C GLY A 383 -6.10 3.93 26.53
N GLY A 384 -5.08 3.61 25.73
CA GLY A 384 -4.74 2.23 25.38
C GLY A 384 -5.45 1.69 24.16
N GLU A 385 -5.98 2.56 23.30
CA GLU A 385 -6.74 2.17 22.11
C GLU A 385 -5.90 1.34 21.11
N TYR A 386 -4.60 1.64 20.99
CA TYR A 386 -3.72 0.85 20.12
C TYR A 386 -3.46 -0.55 20.68
N TRP A 387 -3.43 -0.72 22.00
CA TRP A 387 -3.38 -2.05 22.62
C TRP A 387 -4.63 -2.87 22.28
N GLU A 388 -5.81 -2.26 22.38
CA GLU A 388 -7.08 -2.92 22.05
C GLU A 388 -7.16 -3.27 20.56
N LEU A 389 -6.73 -2.37 19.68
CA LEU A 389 -6.68 -2.63 18.25
C LEU A 389 -5.74 -3.80 17.91
N LEU A 390 -4.55 -3.86 18.49
CA LEU A 390 -3.65 -5.00 18.32
C LEU A 390 -4.31 -6.29 18.83
N ARG A 391 -4.98 -6.24 19.98
CA ARG A 391 -5.71 -7.40 20.54
C ARG A 391 -6.76 -7.92 19.56
N GLU A 392 -7.59 -7.02 19.02
CA GLU A 392 -8.63 -7.37 18.05
C GLU A 392 -8.05 -8.00 16.78
N LEU A 393 -6.95 -7.46 16.24
CA LEU A 393 -6.31 -7.99 15.04
C LEU A 393 -5.67 -9.38 15.27
N TRP A 394 -4.99 -9.57 16.40
CA TRP A 394 -4.40 -10.86 16.77
C TRP A 394 -5.47 -11.92 17.04
N GLN A 395 -6.59 -11.53 17.64
CA GLN A 395 -7.73 -12.40 17.98
C GLN A 395 -8.84 -12.37 16.91
N ALA A 396 -8.49 -12.09 15.65
CA ALA A 396 -9.46 -11.92 14.55
C ALA A 396 -10.42 -13.13 14.38
N GLU A 397 -9.99 -14.33 14.74
CA GLU A 397 -10.80 -15.56 14.71
C GLU A 397 -11.98 -15.51 15.68
N GLU A 398 -11.74 -15.09 16.93
CA GLU A 398 -12.79 -14.99 17.95
C GLU A 398 -13.84 -13.94 17.55
N LEU A 399 -13.38 -12.86 16.92
CA LEU A 399 -14.26 -11.87 16.33
C LEU A 399 -15.10 -12.47 15.18
N MET A 400 -14.60 -13.44 14.42
CA MET A 400 -15.36 -14.14 13.37
C MET A 400 -16.34 -15.18 13.95
N ASP A 401 -15.94 -15.91 14.98
CA ASP A 401 -16.72 -17.02 15.55
C ASP A 401 -17.92 -16.54 16.38
N GLY A 402 -17.82 -15.38 17.03
CA GLY A 402 -18.91 -14.77 17.80
C GLY A 402 -20.15 -14.37 17.00
N TYR A 403 -20.09 -14.38 15.66
CA TYR A 403 -21.16 -13.94 14.77
C TYR A 403 -21.79 -15.05 13.90
N GLY A 404 -21.43 -16.32 14.13
CA GLY A 404 -21.96 -17.45 13.38
C GLY A 404 -21.34 -17.59 11.98
N VAL A 405 -20.87 -18.81 11.70
CA VAL A 405 -20.07 -19.20 10.53
C VAL A 405 -20.91 -19.29 9.24
N THR A 406 -21.77 -18.31 8.96
CA THR A 406 -22.53 -18.25 7.70
C THR A 406 -22.62 -16.80 7.21
N THR A 407 -21.51 -16.24 6.73
CA THR A 407 -21.50 -14.87 6.21
C THR A 407 -21.59 -14.88 4.68
N ASN A 408 -22.75 -14.49 4.17
CA ASN A 408 -22.90 -14.02 2.79
C ASN A 408 -22.21 -12.66 2.63
N ALA A 409 -22.03 -12.18 1.40
CA ALA A 409 -21.31 -10.94 1.08
C ALA A 409 -21.79 -9.70 1.86
N GLY A 410 -23.05 -9.68 2.34
CA GLY A 410 -23.58 -8.57 3.16
C GLY A 410 -22.95 -8.50 4.55
N ALA A 411 -22.76 -9.64 5.22
CA ALA A 411 -22.14 -9.66 6.55
C ALA A 411 -20.62 -9.36 6.52
N LEU A 412 -19.95 -9.66 5.41
CA LEU A 412 -18.59 -9.18 5.14
C LEU A 412 -18.56 -7.65 4.93
N ALA A 413 -19.59 -7.08 4.30
CA ALA A 413 -19.72 -5.63 4.10
C ALA A 413 -20.06 -4.87 5.40
N ASP A 414 -20.86 -5.45 6.29
CA ASP A 414 -21.15 -4.86 7.61
C ASP A 414 -19.93 -4.94 8.54
N ARG A 415 -19.14 -6.01 8.44
CA ARG A 415 -17.88 -6.15 9.20
C ARG A 415 -16.78 -5.24 8.65
N ALA A 416 -16.78 -5.10 7.35
CA ALA A 416 -16.02 -4.09 6.67
C ALA A 416 -16.36 -2.69 7.22
N GLU A 417 -17.64 -2.39 7.37
CA GLU A 417 -18.11 -1.18 8.00
C GLU A 417 -17.70 -1.06 9.48
N TYR A 418 -17.67 -2.14 10.27
CA TYR A 418 -17.11 -2.13 11.64
C TYR A 418 -15.61 -1.79 11.67
N LEU A 419 -14.80 -2.42 10.81
CA LEU A 419 -13.38 -2.07 10.69
C LEU A 419 -13.22 -0.64 10.16
N ARG A 420 -14.09 -0.16 9.26
CA ARG A 420 -14.14 1.24 8.84
C ARG A 420 -14.48 2.17 10.00
N GLU A 421 -15.47 1.86 10.82
CA GLU A 421 -15.86 2.63 12.00
C GLU A 421 -14.79 2.62 13.09
N LEU A 422 -14.06 1.51 13.22
CA LEU A 422 -12.87 1.40 14.05
C LEU A 422 -11.78 2.34 13.50
N LEU A 423 -11.52 2.30 12.18
CA LEU A 423 -10.55 3.15 11.49
C LEU A 423 -10.95 4.62 11.34
N GLU A 424 -12.24 4.97 11.44
CA GLU A 424 -12.77 6.33 11.44
C GLU A 424 -12.79 6.94 12.85
N ARG A 425 -12.76 6.08 13.88
CA ARG A 425 -12.56 6.49 15.28
C ARG A 425 -11.10 6.82 15.60
N TYR A 426 -10.16 6.37 14.77
CA TYR A 426 -8.71 6.63 14.85
C TYR A 426 -8.23 7.53 13.72
#